data_AF-G5QUL9-F1
#
_entry.id   AF-G5QUL9-F1
#
_cell.length_a   1.000
_cell.length_b   1.000
_cell.length_c   1.000
_cell.angle_alpha   90.00
_cell.angle_beta   90.00
_cell.angle_gamma   90.00
#
_symmetry.space_group_name_H-M   'P 1'
#
loop_
_entity.id
_entity.type
_entity.pdbx_description
1 polymer ?
#
loop_
_entity_poly.entity_id
_entity_poly.type
_entity_poly.pdbx_seq_one_letter_code
_entity_poly.pdbx_strand_id
1 'polypeptide(L)'
;MANWPNPFIEQRADPFILRDGSDYYFIASVPEYDRLEIRRANSLEGLRAADPVVVWRKPESGPMSQLIWAPEMHRINGKWYIYFAATHTQALSA
;
A
#
# COMPACT_ATOMS: atom_id res chain seq x y z
N MET A 1 14.54 -25.08 -3.01
CA MET A 1 13.68 -23.90 -3.23
C MET A 1 13.06 -23.52 -1.90
N ALA A 2 13.05 -22.25 -1.53
CA ALA A 2 12.32 -21.80 -0.34
C ALA A 2 10.81 -21.94 -0.62
N ASN A 3 10.08 -22.54 0.32
CA ASN A 3 8.62 -22.67 0.20
C ASN A 3 7.97 -21.37 0.70
N TRP A 4 7.52 -20.53 -0.23
CA TRP A 4 6.87 -19.27 0.10
C TRP A 4 5.39 -19.49 0.39
N PRO A 5 4.88 -19.05 1.56
CA PRO A 5 3.47 -19.21 1.88
C PRO A 5 2.62 -18.32 0.96
N ASN A 6 1.64 -18.95 0.30
CA ASN A 6 0.64 -18.31 -0.53
C ASN A 6 -0.77 -18.65 0.00
N PRO A 7 -1.63 -17.64 0.29
CA PRO A 7 -1.40 -16.20 0.10
C PRO A 7 -0.31 -15.64 1.01
N PHE A 8 0.41 -14.63 0.50
CA PHE A 8 1.52 -14.03 1.23
C PHE A 8 1.03 -13.08 2.33
N ILE A 9 0.22 -12.09 1.97
CA ILE A 9 -0.52 -11.24 2.91
C ILE A 9 -1.97 -11.24 2.42
N GLU A 10 -2.88 -11.73 3.25
CA GLU A 10 -4.29 -11.84 2.89
C GLU A 10 -4.95 -10.47 2.73
N GLN A 11 -5.98 -10.42 1.87
CA GLN A 11 -6.82 -9.24 1.66
C GLN A 11 -6.02 -7.98 1.31
N ARG A 12 -4.98 -8.14 0.49
CA ARG A 12 -4.21 -7.03 -0.08
C ARG A 12 -4.11 -7.25 -1.58
N ALA A 13 -4.69 -6.32 -2.34
CA ALA A 13 -4.59 -6.30 -3.80
C ALA A 13 -3.48 -5.32 -4.22
N ASP A 14 -3.00 -5.45 -5.44
CA ASP A 14 -1.97 -4.56 -6.01
C ASP A 14 -0.71 -4.43 -5.12
N PRO A 15 -0.09 -5.56 -4.71
CA PRO A 15 1.00 -5.51 -3.76
C PRO A 15 2.26 -4.90 -4.36
N PHE A 16 2.84 -3.92 -3.66
CA PHE A 16 4.14 -3.34 -3.98
C PHE A 16 5.11 -3.54 -2.81
N ILE A 17 6.29 -4.07 -3.08
CA ILE A 17 7.36 -4.25 -2.09
C ILE A 17 8.61 -3.50 -2.56
N LEU A 18 9.09 -2.57 -1.74
CA LEU A 18 10.40 -1.95 -1.90
C LEU A 18 11.37 -2.52 -0.87
N ARG A 19 12.59 -2.84 -1.29
CA ARG A 19 13.71 -3.00 -0.37
C ARG A 19 14.55 -1.73 -0.37
N ASP A 20 14.79 -1.17 0.82
CA ASP A 20 15.66 -0.01 1.03
C ASP A 20 16.60 -0.32 2.22
N GLY A 21 17.89 -0.51 1.91
CA GLY A 21 18.88 -1.01 2.87
C GLY A 21 18.57 -2.42 3.40
N SER A 22 18.47 -2.55 4.72
CA SER A 22 18.14 -3.81 5.42
C SER A 22 16.64 -4.06 5.54
N ASP A 23 15.81 -3.09 5.17
CA ASP A 23 14.37 -3.15 5.40
C ASP A 23 13.60 -3.38 4.11
N TYR A 24 12.51 -4.10 4.26
CA TYR A 24 11.44 -4.26 3.28
C TYR A 24 10.25 -3.41 3.72
N TYR A 25 9.64 -2.77 2.74
CA TYR A 25 8.42 -2.00 2.90
C TYR A 25 7.36 -2.53 1.97
N PHE A 26 6.18 -2.80 2.51
CA PHE A 26 5.03 -3.29 1.78
C PHE A 26 3.90 -2.27 1.84
N ILE A 27 3.30 -2.00 0.68
CA ILE A 27 2.11 -1.16 0.52
C ILE A 27 1.22 -1.79 -0.54
N ALA A 28 -0.09 -1.68 -0.39
CA ALA A 28 -1.07 -2.36 -1.23
C ALA A 28 -2.45 -1.69 -1.11
N SER A 29 -3.36 -2.01 -2.02
CA SER A 29 -4.78 -1.67 -1.89
C SER A 29 -5.40 -2.47 -0.72
N VAL A 30 -6.00 -1.75 0.22
CA VAL A 30 -6.85 -2.34 1.28
C VAL A 30 -8.27 -2.56 0.74
N PRO A 31 -9.03 -3.54 1.27
CA PRO A 31 -10.38 -3.85 0.78
C PRO A 31 -11.35 -2.67 0.86
N GLU A 32 -11.17 -1.78 1.84
CA GLU A 32 -12.01 -0.61 2.03
C GLU A 32 -11.69 0.54 1.05
N TYR A 33 -10.55 0.45 0.34
CA TYR A 33 -10.05 1.49 -0.57
C TYR A 33 -10.05 2.89 0.05
N ASP A 34 -9.68 3.03 1.33
CA ASP A 34 -9.88 4.26 2.11
C ASP A 34 -8.62 4.96 2.62
N ARG A 35 -7.47 4.29 2.52
CA ARG A 35 -6.23 4.72 3.17
C ARG A 35 -5.00 4.14 2.49
N LEU A 36 -3.86 4.71 2.83
CA LEU A 36 -2.54 4.18 2.51
C LEU A 36 -1.93 3.65 3.81
N GLU A 37 -1.60 2.36 3.86
CA GLU A 37 -0.94 1.73 5.00
C GLU A 37 0.34 1.01 4.59
N ILE A 38 1.38 1.13 5.40
CA ILE A 38 2.69 0.55 5.15
C ILE A 38 3.00 -0.49 6.23
N ARG A 39 3.55 -1.63 5.83
CA ARG A 39 4.23 -2.57 6.73
C ARG A 39 5.73 -2.49 6.48
N ARG A 40 6.53 -2.61 7.54
CA ARG A 40 8.00 -2.67 7.45
C ARG A 40 8.51 -3.88 8.22
N ALA A 41 9.48 -4.58 7.64
CA ALA A 41 10.22 -5.64 8.32
C ALA A 41 11.65 -5.74 7.79
N ASN A 42 12.56 -6.32 8.56
CA ASN A 42 13.95 -6.56 8.12
C ASN A 42 14.12 -7.85 7.29
N SER A 43 13.03 -8.56 7.03
CA SER A 43 12.96 -9.74 6.15
C SER A 43 11.66 -9.74 5.37
N LEU A 44 11.62 -10.47 4.24
CA LEU A 44 10.41 -10.58 3.45
C LEU A 44 9.31 -11.28 4.26
N GLU A 45 9.61 -12.43 4.88
CA GLU A 45 8.65 -13.18 5.71
C GLU A 45 8.10 -12.34 6.88
N GLY A 46 8.92 -11.46 7.46
CA GLY A 46 8.52 -10.58 8.55
C GLY A 46 7.37 -9.66 8.19
N LEU A 47 7.21 -9.27 6.91
CA LEU A 47 6.09 -8.44 6.46
C LEU A 47 4.72 -9.07 6.72
N ARG A 48 4.65 -10.40 6.79
CA ARG A 48 3.40 -11.13 7.08
C ARG A 48 2.87 -10.81 8.48
N ALA A 49 3.78 -10.68 9.45
CA ALA A 49 3.48 -10.44 10.85
C ALA A 49 3.62 -8.96 11.26
N ALA A 50 4.23 -8.13 10.42
CA ALA A 50 4.39 -6.70 10.70
C ALA A 50 3.04 -5.99 10.74
N ASP A 51 2.83 -5.21 11.80
CA ASP A 51 1.64 -4.38 11.95
C ASP A 51 1.59 -3.28 10.89
N PRO A 52 0.44 -3.06 10.23
CA PRO A 52 0.29 -1.97 9.29
C PRO A 52 0.21 -0.61 10.00
N VAL A 53 0.89 0.39 9.45
CA VAL A 53 0.80 1.79 9.90
C VAL A 53 0.11 2.61 8.82
N VAL A 54 -1.00 3.26 9.18
CA VAL A 54 -1.71 4.18 8.28
C VAL A 54 -0.94 5.49 8.20
N VAL A 55 -0.50 5.85 6.99
CA VAL A 55 0.29 7.08 6.74
C VAL A 55 -0.54 8.19 6.08
N TRP A 56 -1.68 7.84 5.48
CA TRP A 56 -2.60 8.80 4.89
C TRP A 56 -4.01 8.21 4.83
N ARG A 57 -5.03 9.06 4.99
CA ARG A 57 -6.45 8.69 4.85
C ARG A 57 -7.14 9.62 3.87
N LYS A 58 -8.09 9.08 3.12
CA LYS A 58 -8.89 9.88 2.19
C LYS A 58 -9.65 11.00 2.92
N PRO A 59 -9.78 12.19 2.33
CA PRO A 59 -10.69 13.21 2.84
C PRO A 59 -12.15 12.75 2.71
N GLU A 60 -13.05 13.41 3.44
CA GLU A 60 -14.48 13.11 3.39
C GLU A 60 -15.11 13.45 2.02
N SER A 61 -14.62 14.52 1.37
CA SER A 61 -15.13 15.00 0.08
C SER A 61 -14.03 15.65 -0.77
N GLY A 62 -14.34 15.91 -2.04
CA GLY A 62 -13.44 16.56 -2.99
C GLY A 62 -12.49 15.60 -3.70
N PRO A 63 -11.39 16.10 -4.29
CA PRO A 63 -10.38 15.27 -4.93
C PRO A 63 -9.82 14.21 -3.97
N MET A 64 -9.55 13.01 -4.49
CA MET A 64 -8.98 11.89 -3.74
C MET A 64 -9.86 11.35 -2.59
N SER A 65 -11.16 11.66 -2.55
CA SER A 65 -12.06 11.24 -1.48
C SER A 65 -12.68 9.85 -1.66
N GLN A 66 -12.41 9.17 -2.79
CA GLN A 66 -13.00 7.88 -3.14
C GLN A 66 -11.98 6.98 -3.84
N LEU A 67 -12.13 5.66 -3.62
CA LEU A 67 -11.42 4.58 -4.32
C LEU A 67 -9.90 4.76 -4.37
N ILE A 68 -9.25 4.66 -3.21
CA ILE A 68 -7.79 4.76 -3.09
C ILE A 68 -7.14 3.45 -3.57
N TRP A 69 -6.39 3.52 -4.66
CA TRP A 69 -5.96 2.34 -5.42
C TRP A 69 -4.47 2.29 -5.73
N ALA A 70 -3.99 1.03 -5.76
CA ALA A 70 -2.70 0.58 -6.26
C ALA A 70 -1.51 1.48 -5.86
N PRO A 71 -1.30 1.71 -4.56
CA PRO A 71 -0.20 2.53 -4.12
C PRO A 71 1.16 1.86 -4.34
N GLU A 72 2.13 2.64 -4.80
CA GLU A 72 3.54 2.25 -4.87
C GLU A 72 4.40 3.25 -4.11
N MET A 73 5.37 2.74 -3.33
CA MET A 73 6.28 3.58 -2.56
C MET A 73 7.69 3.57 -3.14
N HIS A 74 8.23 4.74 -3.41
CA HIS A 74 9.55 4.91 -4.02
C HIS A 74 10.44 5.82 -3.18
N ARG A 75 11.74 5.54 -3.17
CA ARG A 75 12.75 6.42 -2.58
C ARG A 75 13.56 7.08 -3.70
N ILE A 76 13.32 8.37 -3.92
CA ILE A 76 13.88 9.13 -5.04
C ILE A 76 14.65 10.33 -4.47
N ASN A 77 15.93 10.46 -4.79
CA ASN A 77 16.80 11.54 -4.33
C ASN A 77 16.74 11.77 -2.79
N GLY A 78 16.76 10.67 -2.03
CA GLY A 78 16.73 10.69 -0.56
C GLY A 78 15.36 10.94 0.07
N LYS A 79 14.31 11.19 -0.72
CA LYS A 79 12.94 11.44 -0.26
C LYS A 79 12.01 10.26 -0.56
N TRP A 80 10.99 10.11 0.26
CA TRP A 80 9.94 9.10 0.09
C TRP A 80 8.76 9.68 -0.69
N TYR A 81 8.28 8.92 -1.67
CA TYR A 81 7.12 9.25 -2.49
C TYR A 81 6.18 8.06 -2.51
N ILE A 82 4.88 8.32 -2.43
CA ILE A 82 3.85 7.30 -2.67
C ILE A 82 3.00 7.78 -3.85
N TYR A 83 3.01 6.98 -4.92
CA TYR A 83 2.15 7.18 -6.07
C TYR A 83 0.92 6.29 -5.91
N PHE A 84 -0.27 6.84 -6.09
CA PHE A 84 -1.52 6.10 -5.98
C PHE A 84 -2.58 6.76 -6.86
N ALA A 85 -3.64 6.02 -7.18
CA ALA A 85 -4.80 6.55 -7.88
C ALA A 85 -5.94 6.80 -6.90
N ALA A 86 -6.74 7.82 -7.17
CA ALA A 86 -7.97 8.10 -6.46
C ALA A 86 -8.94 8.89 -7.33
N THR A 87 -10.22 8.89 -6.96
CA THR A 87 -11.27 9.68 -7.61
C THR A 87 -12.06 10.50 -6.58
N HIS A 88 -12.96 11.35 -7.06
CA HIS A 88 -13.87 12.15 -6.25
C HIS A 88 -15.27 11.52 -6.12
N THR A 89 -15.56 10.47 -6.89
CA THR A 89 -16.88 9.81 -6.93
C THR A 89 -16.76 8.34 -7.30
N GLN A 90 -17.73 7.52 -6.85
CA GLN A 90 -17.90 6.13 -7.30
C GLN A 90 -18.92 6.01 -8.44
N ALA A 91 -19.64 7.09 -8.75
CA ALA A 91 -20.61 7.08 -9.83
C ALA A 91 -19.90 6.92 -11.18
N LEU A 92 -20.43 6.03 -12.02
CA LEU A 92 -20.04 5.95 -13.42
C LEU A 92 -20.58 7.19 -14.15
N SER A 93 -19.81 7.74 -15.10
CA SER A 93 -20.35 8.73 -16.03
C SER A 93 -21.45 8.07 -16.86
N ALA A 94 -22.61 8.73 -16.93
CA ALA A 94 -23.68 8.36 -17.86
C ALA A 94 -23.25 8.58 -19.32
#